data_AF-A0AAW2YXF9-F1
#
_entry.id   AF-A0AAW2YXF9-F1
#
_cell.length_a   1.000
_cell.length_b   1.000
_cell.length_c   1.000
_cell.angle_alpha   90.00
_cell.angle_beta   90.00
_cell.angle_gamma   90.00
#
_symmetry.space_group_name_H-M   'P 1'
#
loop_
_entity.id
_entity.type
_entity.pdbx_description
1 polymer ?
#
loop_
_entity_poly.entity_id
_entity_poly.type
_entity_poly.pdbx_seq_one_letter_code
_entity_poly.pdbx_strand_id
1 'polypeptide(L)'
;MSGSAAAKSYINTTSMIFIGGFMMALAMERWLLHQRVALKILILTKKITRLPLILLGFMATSYLLSMWLSNTATALIMCPNAGAVVRRLRNLILNDKEELDQEESERRSKAIHRLEVAIFLGIAYSCNIGGIATLVGTPGNLIFVEQYEIIFGKKYSSPSSLQWFGLGIPISLLFIVFLYFYFLLYIRSTINIMRDFTKQKCGGVSLESVTSSAVDGDSADDDHVLQDIPNSSQPVDLGMTVFQTEYNQMGPILYEEVVIVVLFSLMVVLWMTRQFWQLIPIFKTKYIDDGTVAIMVAVLLFLIPSKNKPPTDDQDQSGSIMSWQTMKGFPWDIILIFGGGFIISNGFQDSTLTQLIAKKISCPEWLPTYYSYACDKYCCYFYYGSVQ
;
A
#
# COMPACT_ATOMS: atom_id res chain seq x y z
N MET A 1 -35.89 -18.48 2.34
CA MET A 1 -35.63 -17.27 3.15
C MET A 1 -36.74 -16.24 2.97
N SER A 2 -37.19 -15.59 4.04
CA SER A 2 -38.11 -14.44 3.95
C SER A 2 -37.36 -13.16 3.56
N GLY A 3 -38.06 -12.17 3.00
CA GLY A 3 -37.44 -10.88 2.63
C GLY A 3 -36.82 -10.15 3.83
N SER A 4 -37.42 -10.24 5.02
CA SER A 4 -36.86 -9.68 6.25
C SER A 4 -35.56 -10.37 6.67
N ALA A 5 -35.44 -11.69 6.46
CA ALA A 5 -34.20 -12.41 6.73
C ALA A 5 -33.11 -12.02 5.73
N ALA A 6 -33.45 -11.85 4.45
CA ALA A 6 -32.52 -11.39 3.43
C ALA A 6 -32.01 -9.96 3.70
N ALA A 7 -32.89 -9.04 4.11
CA ALA A 7 -32.51 -7.67 4.42
C ALA A 7 -31.47 -7.57 5.54
N LYS A 8 -31.53 -8.46 6.55
CA LYS A 8 -30.56 -8.49 7.66
C LYS A 8 -29.14 -8.84 7.22
N SER A 9 -28.97 -9.55 6.09
CA SER A 9 -27.65 -9.90 5.57
C SER A 9 -26.91 -8.73 4.94
N TYR A 10 -27.59 -7.64 4.55
CA TYR A 10 -26.94 -6.47 3.96
C TYR A 10 -26.28 -5.56 5.00
N ILE A 11 -26.84 -5.50 6.21
CA ILE A 11 -26.35 -4.65 7.31
C ILE A 11 -25.95 -5.54 8.48
N ASN A 12 -24.73 -6.05 8.41
CA ASN A 12 -24.03 -6.75 9.49
C ASN A 12 -22.85 -5.91 9.99
N THR A 13 -22.19 -6.38 11.04
CA THR A 13 -20.99 -5.76 11.61
C THR A 13 -19.89 -5.58 10.57
N THR A 14 -19.71 -6.55 9.68
CA THR A 14 -18.73 -6.53 8.58
C THR A 14 -18.96 -5.36 7.62
N SER A 15 -20.21 -5.15 7.19
CA SER A 15 -20.61 -3.99 6.38
C SER A 15 -20.36 -2.67 7.11
N MET A 16 -20.60 -2.61 8.43
CA MET A 16 -20.33 -1.42 9.23
C MET A 16 -18.84 -1.08 9.33
N ILE A 17 -17.98 -2.10 9.50
CA ILE A 17 -16.51 -1.94 9.47
C ILE A 17 -16.07 -1.40 8.11
N PHE A 18 -16.61 -1.97 7.02
CA PHE A 18 -16.31 -1.51 5.67
C PHE A 18 -16.70 -0.04 5.46
N ILE A 19 -17.94 0.33 5.84
CA ILE A 19 -18.43 1.70 5.72
C ILE A 19 -17.52 2.67 6.48
N GLY A 20 -17.27 2.43 7.77
CA GLY A 20 -16.47 3.36 8.56
C GLY A 20 -15.01 3.43 8.12
N GLY A 21 -14.41 2.30 7.76
CA GLY A 21 -13.05 2.24 7.22
C GLY A 21 -12.90 2.98 5.90
N PHE A 22 -13.85 2.81 4.98
CA PHE A 22 -13.82 3.48 3.69
C PHE A 22 -14.13 4.98 3.80
N MET A 23 -15.05 5.38 4.70
CA MET A 23 -15.29 6.80 4.99
C MET A 23 -14.06 7.48 5.57
N MET A 24 -13.33 6.80 6.47
CA MET A 24 -12.04 7.28 6.97
C MET A 24 -11.01 7.40 5.84
N ALA A 25 -10.92 6.41 4.94
CA ALA A 25 -10.05 6.46 3.77
C ALA A 25 -10.36 7.65 2.86
N LEU A 26 -11.64 7.88 2.54
CA LEU A 26 -12.08 9.04 1.74
C LEU A 26 -11.80 10.37 2.44
N ALA A 27 -11.92 10.44 3.76
CA ALA A 27 -11.53 11.63 4.51
C ALA A 27 -10.03 11.91 4.39
N MET A 28 -9.17 10.89 4.52
CA MET A 28 -7.72 11.04 4.26
C MET A 28 -7.43 11.44 2.81
N GLU A 29 -8.24 10.98 1.87
CA GLU A 29 -8.13 11.33 0.45
C GLU A 29 -8.45 12.80 0.20
N ARG A 30 -9.60 13.26 0.70
CA ARG A 30 -10.08 14.63 0.59
C ARG A 30 -9.05 15.66 1.07
N TRP A 31 -8.36 15.35 2.17
CA TRP A 31 -7.37 16.25 2.76
C TRP A 31 -5.93 15.99 2.30
N LEU A 32 -5.71 15.13 1.31
CA LEU A 32 -4.39 14.74 0.78
C LEU A 32 -3.40 14.25 1.84
N LEU A 33 -3.89 13.86 3.01
CA LEU A 33 -3.07 13.38 4.13
C LEU A 33 -2.24 12.17 3.72
N HIS A 34 -2.83 11.28 2.93
CA HIS A 34 -2.17 10.09 2.40
C HIS A 34 -0.96 10.44 1.51
N GLN A 35 -1.04 11.51 0.69
CA GLN A 35 0.08 11.98 -0.14
C GLN A 35 1.18 12.58 0.74
N ARG A 36 0.80 13.35 1.77
CA ARG A 36 1.75 13.88 2.75
C ARG A 36 2.50 12.79 3.47
N VAL A 37 1.80 11.75 3.92
CA VAL A 37 2.40 10.58 4.58
C VAL A 37 3.31 9.83 3.59
N ALA A 38 2.86 9.59 2.36
CA ALA A 38 3.64 8.94 1.31
C ALA A 38 4.98 9.65 1.06
N LEU A 39 4.91 10.95 0.75
CA LEU A 39 6.08 11.77 0.45
C LEU A 39 7.00 11.87 1.67
N LYS A 40 6.45 11.98 2.89
CA LYS A 40 7.25 11.98 4.11
C LYS A 40 8.01 10.67 4.33
N ILE A 41 7.42 9.51 4.02
CA ILE A 41 8.10 8.20 4.14
C ILE A 41 9.20 8.08 3.07
N LEU A 42 8.93 8.50 1.84
CA LEU A 42 9.93 8.53 0.76
C LEU A 42 11.08 9.50 1.08
N ILE A 43 10.77 10.68 1.61
CA ILE A 43 11.76 11.66 2.10
C ILE A 43 12.48 11.15 3.36
N LEU A 44 11.87 10.34 4.22
CA LEU A 44 12.62 9.76 5.35
C LEU A 44 13.71 8.80 4.85
N THR A 45 13.49 8.20 3.68
CA THR A 45 14.45 7.34 3.00
C THR A 45 15.60 8.14 2.34
N LYS A 46 15.56 9.50 2.40
CA LYS A 46 16.53 10.51 1.87
C LYS A 46 17.98 10.31 2.28
N LYS A 47 18.27 9.64 3.39
CA LYS A 47 19.64 9.56 3.90
C LYS A 47 20.56 8.64 3.08
N ILE A 48 20.06 7.86 2.11
CA ILE A 48 20.84 6.80 1.47
C ILE A 48 20.69 6.80 -0.06
N THR A 49 21.78 7.13 -0.75
CA THR A 49 21.98 7.22 -2.20
C THR A 49 21.97 5.87 -2.95
N ARG A 50 21.28 4.84 -2.41
CA ARG A 50 21.36 3.45 -2.93
C ARG A 50 20.03 2.99 -3.51
N LEU A 51 20.04 2.50 -4.75
CA LEU A 51 18.88 1.93 -5.46
C LEU A 51 18.05 0.92 -4.63
N PRO A 52 18.67 -0.02 -3.87
CA PRO A 52 17.94 -0.92 -2.97
C PRO A 52 16.97 -0.22 -2.01
N LEU A 53 17.37 0.93 -1.47
CA LEU A 53 16.54 1.65 -0.50
C LEU A 53 15.44 2.47 -1.16
N ILE A 54 15.62 2.93 -2.40
CA ILE A 54 14.53 3.53 -3.17
C ILE A 54 13.42 2.51 -3.39
N LEU A 55 13.80 1.30 -3.85
CA LEU A 55 12.86 0.19 -4.00
C LEU A 55 12.16 -0.13 -2.67
N LEU A 56 12.92 -0.23 -1.57
CA LEU A 56 12.37 -0.43 -0.23
C LEU A 56 11.38 0.67 0.15
N GLY A 57 11.71 1.93 -0.12
CA GLY A 57 10.86 3.09 0.17
C GLY A 57 9.52 2.99 -0.55
N PHE A 58 9.51 2.70 -1.85
CA PHE A 58 8.27 2.53 -2.61
C PHE A 58 7.46 1.32 -2.13
N MET A 59 8.10 0.17 -1.91
CA MET A 59 7.42 -1.04 -1.44
C MET A 59 6.83 -0.85 -0.03
N ALA A 60 7.62 -0.33 0.91
CA ALA A 60 7.19 -0.10 2.28
C ALA A 60 6.08 0.96 2.38
N THR A 61 6.18 2.05 1.61
CA THR A 61 5.14 3.08 1.56
C THR A 61 3.83 2.52 1.00
N SER A 62 3.90 1.79 -0.12
CA SER A 62 2.73 1.15 -0.74
C SER A 62 2.06 0.16 0.21
N TYR A 63 2.86 -0.65 0.91
CA TYR A 63 2.39 -1.59 1.92
C TYR A 63 1.63 -0.91 3.06
N LEU A 64 2.24 0.11 3.67
CA LEU A 64 1.65 0.81 4.83
C LEU A 64 0.37 1.57 4.45
N LEU A 65 0.33 2.21 3.28
CA LEU A 65 -0.86 2.90 2.82
C LEU A 65 -1.98 1.93 2.48
N SER A 66 -1.67 0.83 1.80
CA SER A 66 -2.65 -0.18 1.38
C SER A 66 -3.22 -1.02 2.53
N MET A 67 -2.64 -0.93 3.73
CA MET A 67 -3.27 -1.47 4.94
C MET A 67 -4.60 -0.81 5.27
N TRP A 68 -4.79 0.45 4.86
CA TRP A 68 -5.89 1.30 5.31
C TRP A 68 -6.69 1.88 4.14
N LEU A 69 -6.01 2.14 3.03
CA LEU A 69 -6.60 2.55 1.77
C LEU A 69 -6.82 1.33 0.87
N SER A 70 -7.64 1.49 -0.15
CA SER A 70 -7.80 0.44 -1.15
C SER A 70 -6.49 0.20 -1.92
N ASN A 71 -6.24 -1.05 -2.31
CA ASN A 71 -5.07 -1.44 -3.10
C ASN A 71 -4.95 -0.61 -4.39
N THR A 72 -6.07 -0.40 -5.07
CA THR A 72 -6.15 0.37 -6.32
C THR A 72 -5.83 1.85 -6.08
N ALA A 73 -6.43 2.50 -5.09
CA ALA A 73 -6.14 3.90 -4.78
C ALA A 73 -4.66 4.08 -4.43
N THR A 74 -4.13 3.20 -3.58
CA THR A 74 -2.71 3.24 -3.17
C THR A 74 -1.77 3.12 -4.38
N ALA A 75 -2.05 2.18 -5.28
CA ALA A 75 -1.26 2.03 -6.51
C ALA A 75 -1.31 3.29 -7.38
N LEU A 76 -2.50 3.89 -7.56
CA LEU A 76 -2.66 5.12 -8.35
C LEU A 76 -1.89 6.30 -7.77
N ILE A 77 -1.77 6.41 -6.45
CA ILE A 77 -0.97 7.45 -5.78
C ILE A 77 0.53 7.20 -5.98
N MET A 78 0.97 5.93 -5.92
CA MET A 78 2.39 5.57 -6.00
C MET A 78 2.94 5.60 -7.43
N CYS A 79 2.13 5.26 -8.44
CA CYS A 79 2.53 5.20 -9.85
C CYS A 79 3.17 6.51 -10.38
N PRO A 80 2.55 7.70 -10.24
CA PRO A 80 3.17 8.94 -10.72
C PRO A 80 4.45 9.28 -9.96
N ASN A 81 4.50 9.02 -8.65
CA ASN A 81 5.69 9.25 -7.81
C ASN A 81 6.85 8.34 -8.25
N ALA A 82 6.56 7.08 -8.53
CA ALA A 82 7.52 6.13 -9.09
C ALA A 82 8.00 6.55 -10.49
N GLY A 83 7.07 6.96 -11.35
CA GLY A 83 7.37 7.45 -12.70
C GLY A 83 8.29 8.67 -12.69
N ALA A 84 8.08 9.61 -11.75
CA ALA A 84 8.94 10.78 -11.59
C ALA A 84 10.40 10.39 -11.29
N VAL A 85 10.61 9.44 -10.37
CA VAL A 85 11.94 8.93 -10.01
C VAL A 85 12.57 8.14 -11.16
N VAL A 86 11.82 7.23 -11.78
CA VAL A 86 12.31 6.43 -12.91
C VAL A 86 12.72 7.32 -14.08
N ARG A 87 11.92 8.35 -14.42
CA ARG A 87 12.25 9.30 -15.49
C ARG A 87 13.51 10.11 -15.16
N ARG A 88 13.68 10.53 -13.90
CA ARG A 88 14.88 11.26 -13.48
C ARG A 88 16.13 10.37 -13.58
N LEU A 89 16.04 9.14 -13.08
CA LEU A 89 17.10 8.13 -13.22
C LEU A 89 17.45 7.89 -14.69
N ARG A 90 16.43 7.68 -15.53
CA ARG A 90 16.60 7.48 -16.96
C ARG A 90 17.39 8.60 -17.61
N ASN A 91 17.02 9.85 -17.33
CA ASN A 91 17.69 11.02 -17.88
C ASN A 91 19.14 11.15 -17.38
N LEU A 92 19.41 10.82 -16.12
CA LEU A 92 20.78 10.90 -15.55
C LEU A 92 21.73 9.87 -16.15
N ILE A 93 21.22 8.70 -16.53
CA ILE A 93 22.04 7.57 -17.00
C ILE A 93 22.19 7.57 -18.52
N LEU A 94 21.12 7.95 -19.25
CA LEU A 94 21.10 7.89 -20.72
C LEU A 94 21.51 9.20 -21.40
N ASN A 95 21.33 10.36 -20.77
CA ASN A 95 21.71 11.66 -21.36
C ASN A 95 23.09 12.14 -20.90
N ASP A 96 23.90 11.27 -20.30
CA ASP A 96 25.29 11.61 -19.97
C ASP A 96 26.06 11.78 -21.29
N LYS A 97 26.74 12.92 -21.46
CA LYS A 97 27.33 13.37 -22.74
C LYS A 97 28.61 12.63 -23.16
N GLU A 98 28.92 11.49 -22.55
CA GLU A 98 30.02 10.64 -23.00
C GLU A 98 29.61 9.90 -24.29
N GLU A 99 30.51 9.82 -25.27
CA GLU A 99 30.36 8.91 -26.41
C GLU A 99 30.35 7.47 -25.88
N LEU A 100 29.16 6.98 -25.54
CA LEU A 100 28.96 5.62 -25.07
C LEU A 100 28.97 4.66 -26.25
N ASP A 101 29.79 3.61 -26.16
CA ASP A 101 29.70 2.47 -27.06
C ASP A 101 28.26 1.93 -27.10
N GLN A 102 27.82 1.48 -28.28
CA GLN A 102 26.46 0.96 -28.47
C GLN A 102 26.11 -0.15 -27.47
N GLU A 103 27.08 -1.01 -27.15
CA GLU A 103 26.91 -2.09 -26.18
C GLU A 103 26.68 -1.56 -24.75
N GLU A 104 27.37 -0.50 -24.34
CA GLU A 104 27.21 0.08 -23.00
C GLU A 104 25.88 0.82 -22.87
N SER A 105 25.47 1.56 -23.91
CA SER A 105 24.16 2.20 -23.97
C SER A 105 23.02 1.18 -23.85
N GLU A 106 23.12 0.05 -24.55
CA GLU A 106 22.14 -1.03 -24.46
C GLU A 106 22.11 -1.69 -23.07
N ARG A 107 23.28 -1.93 -22.47
CA ARG A 107 23.40 -2.46 -21.10
C ARG A 107 22.75 -1.53 -20.07
N ARG A 108 23.00 -0.22 -20.16
CA ARG A 108 22.41 0.80 -19.27
C ARG A 108 20.89 0.90 -19.46
N SER A 109 20.42 0.90 -20.71
CA SER A 109 18.98 0.89 -21.03
C SER A 109 18.26 -0.33 -20.44
N LYS A 110 18.81 -1.53 -20.63
CA LYS A 110 18.30 -2.78 -20.01
C LYS A 110 18.29 -2.71 -18.48
N ALA A 111 19.32 -2.10 -17.89
CA ALA A 111 19.43 -1.96 -16.44
C ALA A 111 18.32 -1.06 -15.86
N ILE A 112 18.05 0.08 -16.51
CA ILE A 112 16.98 1.01 -16.14
C ILE A 112 15.61 0.35 -16.30
N HIS A 113 15.39 -0.36 -17.40
CA HIS A 113 14.13 -1.06 -17.63
C HIS A 113 13.85 -2.10 -16.54
N ARG A 114 14.86 -2.89 -16.13
CA ARG A 114 14.72 -3.83 -14.99
C ARG A 114 14.36 -3.11 -13.68
N LEU A 115 14.95 -1.95 -13.43
CA LEU A 115 14.64 -1.15 -12.24
C LEU A 115 13.20 -0.61 -12.28
N GLU A 116 12.77 -0.10 -13.43
CA GLU A 116 11.40 0.36 -13.66
C GLU A 116 10.39 -0.76 -13.40
N VAL A 117 10.60 -1.94 -14.01
CA VAL A 117 9.77 -3.12 -13.78
C VAL A 117 9.75 -3.50 -12.30
N ALA A 118 10.90 -3.51 -11.63
CA ALA A 118 10.98 -3.85 -10.21
C ALA A 118 10.23 -2.85 -9.31
N ILE A 119 10.30 -1.55 -9.60
CA ILE A 119 9.60 -0.52 -8.82
C ILE A 119 8.09 -0.64 -9.03
N PHE A 120 7.60 -0.66 -10.27
CA PHE A 120 6.15 -0.71 -10.55
C PHE A 120 5.52 -2.02 -10.10
N LEU A 121 6.18 -3.16 -10.37
CA LEU A 121 5.69 -4.47 -9.94
C LEU A 121 5.83 -4.63 -8.41
N GLY A 122 6.90 -4.08 -7.83
CA GLY A 122 7.08 -4.00 -6.38
C GLY A 122 5.95 -3.24 -5.70
N ILE A 123 5.54 -2.09 -6.24
CA ILE A 123 4.37 -1.32 -5.76
C ILE A 123 3.09 -2.17 -5.86
N ALA A 124 2.81 -2.74 -7.03
CA ALA A 124 1.58 -3.50 -7.27
C ALA A 124 1.42 -4.68 -6.30
N TYR A 125 2.48 -5.45 -6.07
CA TYR A 125 2.44 -6.54 -5.09
C TYR A 125 2.43 -6.04 -3.65
N SER A 126 3.15 -4.95 -3.33
CA SER A 126 3.16 -4.39 -1.98
C SER A 126 1.78 -3.87 -1.57
N CYS A 127 1.00 -3.28 -2.50
CA CYS A 127 -0.39 -2.92 -2.24
C CYS A 127 -1.22 -4.17 -1.88
N ASN A 128 -1.15 -5.23 -2.69
CA ASN A 128 -1.89 -6.46 -2.42
C ASN A 128 -1.50 -7.11 -1.08
N ILE A 129 -0.20 -7.15 -0.76
CA ILE A 129 0.29 -7.69 0.51
C ILE A 129 -0.12 -6.80 1.69
N GLY A 130 -0.09 -5.48 1.52
CA GLY A 130 -0.53 -4.51 2.53
C GLY A 130 -1.99 -4.67 2.91
N GLY A 131 -2.86 -4.91 1.92
CA GLY A 131 -4.27 -5.15 2.15
C GLY A 131 -4.56 -6.39 3.02
N ILE A 132 -3.68 -7.39 3.03
CA ILE A 132 -3.85 -8.60 3.87
C ILE A 132 -3.64 -8.30 5.37
N ALA A 133 -2.86 -7.26 5.69
CA ALA A 133 -2.42 -6.99 7.05
C ALA A 133 -3.57 -6.63 8.01
N THR A 134 -4.65 -6.02 7.51
CA THR A 134 -5.76 -5.52 8.32
C THR A 134 -7.10 -5.99 7.75
N LEU A 135 -8.16 -5.98 8.58
CA LEU A 135 -9.50 -6.35 8.12
C LEU A 135 -10.05 -5.39 7.05
N VAL A 136 -9.76 -4.09 7.16
CA VAL A 136 -10.27 -3.05 6.25
C VAL A 136 -9.53 -3.05 4.91
N GLY A 137 -8.26 -3.51 4.90
CA GLY A 137 -7.36 -3.38 3.75
C GLY A 137 -7.91 -4.00 2.46
N THR A 138 -8.55 -5.17 2.53
CA THR A 138 -9.27 -5.73 1.37
C THR A 138 -10.69 -6.19 1.69
N PRO A 139 -11.62 -6.03 0.74
CA PRO A 139 -12.95 -6.65 0.77
C PRO A 139 -12.95 -8.15 1.08
N GLY A 140 -11.95 -8.89 0.58
CA GLY A 140 -11.86 -10.35 0.77
C GLY A 140 -11.70 -10.75 2.24
N ASN A 141 -10.98 -9.96 3.03
CA ASN A 141 -10.78 -10.22 4.46
C ASN A 141 -12.12 -10.12 5.20
N LEU A 142 -12.91 -9.09 4.89
CA LEU A 142 -14.23 -8.86 5.47
C LEU A 142 -15.21 -9.97 5.08
N ILE A 143 -15.25 -10.36 3.80
CA ILE A 143 -16.06 -11.50 3.34
C ILE A 143 -15.69 -12.77 4.12
N PHE A 144 -14.39 -13.02 4.35
CA PHE A 144 -13.94 -14.17 5.11
C PHE A 144 -14.47 -14.15 6.55
N VAL A 145 -14.37 -13.01 7.24
CA VAL A 145 -14.86 -12.87 8.63
C VAL A 145 -16.34 -13.18 8.73
N GLU A 146 -17.14 -12.65 7.82
CA GLU A 146 -18.58 -12.91 7.80
C GLU A 146 -18.87 -14.38 7.48
N GLN A 147 -18.21 -14.92 6.45
CA GLN A 147 -18.43 -16.29 6.03
C GLN A 147 -18.03 -17.29 7.10
N TYR A 148 -16.97 -16.98 7.87
CA TYR A 148 -16.56 -17.76 9.02
C TYR A 148 -17.68 -17.83 10.07
N GLU A 149 -18.34 -16.70 10.36
CA GLU A 149 -19.47 -16.65 11.29
C GLU A 149 -20.69 -17.42 10.76
N ILE A 150 -20.96 -17.33 9.46
CA ILE A 150 -22.05 -18.07 8.79
C ILE A 150 -21.80 -19.58 8.84
N ILE A 151 -20.59 -20.07 8.61
CA ILE A 151 -20.27 -21.51 8.56
C ILE A 151 -20.16 -22.13 9.95
N PHE A 152 -19.34 -21.54 10.82
CA PHE A 152 -19.02 -22.14 12.13
C PHE A 152 -20.03 -21.75 13.22
N GLY A 153 -20.98 -20.88 12.87
CA GLY A 153 -21.99 -20.34 13.77
C GLY A 153 -21.39 -19.49 14.89
N LYS A 154 -22.25 -18.88 15.70
CA LYS A 154 -21.86 -18.03 16.84
C LYS A 154 -21.11 -18.75 17.96
N LYS A 155 -20.86 -20.05 17.82
CA LYS A 155 -20.11 -20.87 18.79
C LYS A 155 -18.63 -20.49 18.80
N TYR A 156 -18.08 -20.11 17.66
CA TYR A 156 -16.76 -19.49 17.54
C TYR A 156 -16.96 -18.03 17.16
N SER A 157 -16.50 -17.11 18.00
CA SER A 157 -16.57 -15.69 17.69
C SER A 157 -15.71 -15.40 16.45
N SER A 158 -16.26 -14.68 15.48
CA SER A 158 -15.53 -14.17 14.33
C SER A 158 -14.29 -13.40 14.80
N PRO A 159 -13.15 -13.49 14.08
CA PRO A 159 -11.91 -12.88 14.52
C PRO A 159 -12.08 -11.37 14.63
N SER A 160 -11.88 -10.85 15.84
CA SER A 160 -11.84 -9.40 16.10
C SER A 160 -10.68 -8.74 15.36
N SER A 161 -10.76 -7.43 15.15
CA SER A 161 -9.68 -6.64 14.54
C SER A 161 -8.31 -6.92 15.18
N LEU A 162 -8.26 -7.02 16.52
CA LEU A 162 -7.02 -7.37 17.25
C LEU A 162 -6.49 -8.76 16.89
N GLN A 163 -7.36 -9.76 16.84
CA GLN A 163 -6.97 -11.13 16.49
C GLN A 163 -6.50 -11.20 15.03
N TRP A 164 -7.14 -10.45 14.13
CA TRP A 164 -6.68 -10.35 12.76
C TRP A 164 -5.32 -9.67 12.66
N PHE A 165 -5.06 -8.59 13.39
CA PHE A 165 -3.72 -7.97 13.41
C PHE A 165 -2.63 -8.96 13.85
N GLY A 166 -2.92 -9.81 14.84
CA GLY A 166 -2.01 -10.86 15.29
C GLY A 166 -1.69 -11.92 14.22
N LEU A 167 -2.55 -12.09 13.21
CA LEU A 167 -2.37 -13.04 12.11
C LEU A 167 -1.88 -12.37 10.83
N GLY A 168 -2.58 -11.34 10.37
CA GLY A 168 -2.37 -10.66 9.09
C GLY A 168 -1.07 -9.87 9.03
N ILE A 169 -0.68 -9.16 10.09
CA ILE A 169 0.57 -8.38 10.09
C ILE A 169 1.79 -9.30 9.96
N PRO A 170 1.96 -10.36 10.78
CA PRO A 170 3.11 -11.26 10.64
C PRO A 170 3.21 -11.94 9.26
N ILE A 171 2.08 -12.42 8.73
CA ILE A 171 2.04 -13.09 7.41
C ILE A 171 2.39 -12.11 6.29
N SER A 172 1.78 -10.92 6.30
CA SER A 172 2.03 -9.91 5.27
C SER A 172 3.47 -9.36 5.35
N LEU A 173 4.03 -9.19 6.55
CA LEU A 173 5.44 -8.82 6.74
C LEU A 173 6.39 -9.88 6.17
N LEU A 174 6.09 -11.16 6.37
CA LEU A 174 6.88 -12.24 5.78
C LEU A 174 6.86 -12.17 4.24
N PHE A 175 5.68 -11.98 3.65
CA PHE A 175 5.54 -11.88 2.19
C PHE A 175 6.25 -10.66 1.60
N ILE A 176 6.13 -9.48 2.21
CA ILE A 176 6.82 -8.29 1.69
C ILE A 176 8.33 -8.39 1.82
N VAL A 177 8.84 -8.97 2.92
CA VAL A 177 10.27 -9.20 3.10
C VAL A 177 10.79 -10.18 2.04
N PHE A 178 10.11 -11.31 1.85
CA PHE A 178 10.45 -12.27 0.81
C PHE A 178 10.47 -11.63 -0.58
N LEU A 179 9.43 -10.86 -0.90
CA LEU A 179 9.30 -10.20 -2.19
C LEU A 179 10.36 -9.11 -2.41
N TYR A 180 10.68 -8.35 -1.36
CA TYR A 180 11.75 -7.36 -1.41
C TYR A 180 13.10 -8.02 -1.73
N PHE A 181 13.43 -9.13 -1.06
CA PHE A 181 14.65 -9.88 -1.39
C PHE A 181 14.63 -10.46 -2.80
N TYR A 182 13.49 -10.97 -3.26
CA TYR A 182 13.33 -11.43 -4.65
C TYR A 182 13.64 -10.31 -5.65
N PHE A 183 13.05 -9.12 -5.47
CA PHE A 183 13.34 -7.99 -6.35
C PHE A 183 14.78 -7.47 -6.22
N LEU A 184 15.36 -7.47 -5.02
CA LEU A 184 16.77 -7.13 -4.83
C LEU A 184 17.70 -8.06 -5.62
N LEU A 185 17.43 -9.37 -5.63
CA LEU A 185 18.19 -10.33 -6.44
C LEU A 185 17.97 -10.08 -7.93
N TYR A 186 16.74 -9.81 -8.34
CA TYR A 186 16.39 -9.47 -9.73
C TYR A 186 17.13 -8.22 -10.24
N ILE A 187 17.22 -7.16 -9.43
CA ILE A 187 17.93 -5.92 -9.81
C ILE A 187 19.42 -5.92 -9.45
N ARG A 188 19.98 -7.03 -8.94
CA ARG A 188 21.38 -7.10 -8.48
C ARG A 188 22.38 -6.68 -9.57
N SER A 189 22.17 -7.14 -10.81
CA SER A 189 22.98 -6.74 -11.96
C SER A 189 22.89 -5.23 -12.21
N THR A 190 21.68 -4.66 -12.17
CA THR A 190 21.46 -3.22 -12.31
C THR A 190 22.14 -2.41 -11.19
N ILE A 191 22.07 -2.87 -9.94
CA ILE A 191 22.73 -2.22 -8.80
C ILE A 191 24.25 -2.14 -9.03
N ASN A 192 24.85 -3.24 -9.50
CA ASN A 192 26.28 -3.27 -9.78
C ASN A 192 26.67 -2.27 -10.86
N ILE A 193 25.97 -2.28 -12.00
CA ILE A 193 26.17 -1.34 -13.12
C ILE A 193 26.06 0.12 -12.64
N MET A 194 25.02 0.43 -11.88
CA MET A 194 24.76 1.78 -11.38
C MET A 194 25.79 2.26 -10.36
N ARG A 195 26.26 1.35 -9.51
CA ARG A 195 27.32 1.63 -8.54
C ARG A 195 28.65 1.89 -9.26
N ASP A 196 28.95 1.15 -10.32
CA ASP A 196 30.18 1.32 -11.09
C ASP A 196 30.15 2.67 -11.85
N PHE A 197 29.02 3.04 -12.43
CA PHE A 197 28.78 4.39 -13.00
C PHE A 197 28.97 5.51 -11.96
N THR A 198 28.38 5.35 -10.77
CA THR A 198 28.50 6.36 -9.70
C THR A 198 29.95 6.49 -9.23
N LYS A 199 30.70 5.37 -9.18
CA LYS A 199 32.13 5.38 -8.84
C LYS A 199 32.98 6.06 -9.90
N GLN A 200 32.69 5.87 -11.19
CA GLN A 200 33.43 6.54 -12.27
C GLN A 200 33.26 8.06 -12.19
N LYS A 201 32.03 8.53 -11.94
CA LYS A 201 31.71 9.95 -11.86
C LYS A 201 32.24 10.64 -10.59
N CYS A 202 32.21 9.95 -9.45
CA CYS A 202 32.73 10.49 -8.18
C CYS A 202 34.23 10.20 -7.95
N GLY A 203 34.79 9.18 -8.60
CA GLY A 203 36.19 8.76 -8.50
C GLY A 203 37.10 9.35 -9.57
N GLY A 204 36.55 10.07 -10.55
CA GLY A 204 37.29 10.75 -11.62
C GLY A 204 38.02 12.03 -11.21
N VAL A 205 38.03 12.41 -9.93
CA VAL A 205 38.90 13.48 -9.43
C VAL A 205 40.13 12.83 -8.80
N SER A 206 41.09 12.45 -9.64
CA SER A 206 42.46 12.21 -9.19
C SER A 206 43.07 13.55 -8.77
N LEU A 207 43.45 13.65 -7.50
CA LEU A 207 44.11 14.82 -6.90
C LEU A 207 45.55 15.07 -7.43
N GLU A 208 45.93 14.47 -8.55
CA GLU A 208 47.27 14.53 -9.14
C GLU A 208 47.35 15.42 -10.40
N SER A 209 46.23 15.80 -11.02
CA SER A 209 46.24 16.72 -12.18
C SER A 209 46.21 18.20 -11.82
N VAL A 210 45.91 18.54 -10.55
CA VAL A 210 45.89 19.94 -10.06
C VAL A 210 47.29 20.39 -9.60
N THR A 211 48.20 19.48 -9.25
CA THR A 211 49.54 19.83 -8.76
C THR A 211 50.60 19.97 -9.83
N SER A 212 50.35 19.56 -11.09
CA SER A 212 51.36 19.65 -12.16
C SER A 212 51.29 20.92 -13.03
N SER A 213 50.28 21.78 -12.83
CA SER A 213 50.13 23.02 -13.62
C SER A 213 50.42 24.29 -12.83
N ALA A 214 50.93 24.18 -11.61
CA ALA A 214 51.12 25.32 -10.70
C ALA A 214 52.60 25.68 -10.42
N VAL A 215 53.55 25.21 -11.23
CA VAL A 215 54.99 25.45 -10.96
C VAL A 215 55.78 26.12 -12.10
N ASP A 216 55.23 26.33 -13.30
CA ASP A 216 55.95 27.07 -14.34
C ASP A 216 55.07 28.18 -14.96
N GLY A 217 55.41 29.44 -14.73
CA GLY A 217 54.78 30.57 -15.41
C GLY A 217 54.82 31.90 -14.65
N ASP A 218 56.01 32.48 -14.54
CA ASP A 218 56.22 33.90 -14.25
C ASP A 218 55.80 34.71 -15.49
N SER A 219 54.64 35.39 -15.48
CA SER A 219 54.34 36.53 -16.36
C SER A 219 53.01 37.19 -15.98
N ALA A 220 53.08 38.50 -15.79
CA ALA A 220 51.93 39.40 -15.79
C ALA A 220 51.32 39.51 -17.19
N ASP A 221 50.07 39.99 -17.23
CA ASP A 221 49.22 40.28 -18.40
C ASP A 221 48.43 39.10 -18.98
N ASP A 222 47.20 38.92 -18.49
CA ASP A 222 45.99 38.90 -19.33
C ASP A 222 44.72 38.77 -18.47
N ASP A 223 44.04 39.91 -18.27
CA ASP A 223 42.71 40.01 -17.66
C ASP A 223 41.64 39.57 -18.66
N HIS A 224 41.50 38.28 -18.97
CA HIS A 224 40.25 37.75 -19.52
C HIS A 224 40.12 36.24 -19.28
N VAL A 225 38.91 35.80 -18.94
CA VAL A 225 38.44 34.40 -18.81
C VAL A 225 38.63 33.74 -17.44
N LEU A 226 37.92 34.26 -16.42
CA LEU A 226 37.55 33.48 -15.23
C LEU A 226 36.11 33.80 -14.82
N GLN A 227 35.14 33.35 -15.61
CA GLN A 227 33.76 33.18 -15.15
C GLN A 227 33.07 32.16 -16.05
N ASP A 228 33.19 30.89 -15.66
CA ASP A 228 32.16 29.84 -15.76
C ASP A 228 32.82 28.46 -15.57
N ILE A 229 33.27 28.18 -14.35
CA ILE A 229 33.47 26.79 -13.92
C ILE A 229 32.13 26.35 -13.32
N PRO A 230 31.33 25.50 -14.00
CA PRO A 230 30.15 24.93 -13.37
C PRO A 230 30.64 24.08 -12.20
N ASN A 231 30.22 24.47 -11.00
CA ASN A 231 30.55 23.79 -9.75
C ASN A 231 30.08 22.33 -9.82
N SER A 232 30.98 21.41 -10.19
CA SER A 232 30.72 19.99 -10.46
C SER A 232 30.49 19.15 -9.19
N SER A 233 30.36 19.80 -8.03
CA SER A 233 30.26 19.19 -6.71
C SER A 233 28.83 18.99 -6.20
N GLN A 234 27.80 19.13 -7.05
CA GLN A 234 26.44 18.81 -6.61
C GLN A 234 26.23 17.29 -6.55
N PRO A 235 25.87 16.72 -5.38
CA PRO A 235 25.55 15.30 -5.29
C PRO A 235 24.43 14.96 -6.27
N VAL A 236 24.58 13.86 -7.00
CA VAL A 236 23.59 13.38 -7.97
C VAL A 236 22.24 13.21 -7.27
N ASP A 237 21.36 14.20 -7.44
CA ASP A 237 20.05 14.19 -6.83
C ASP A 237 19.10 13.28 -7.63
N LEU A 238 18.87 12.10 -7.05
CA LEU A 238 18.19 10.96 -7.64
C LEU A 238 16.65 11.12 -7.73
N GLY A 239 16.15 12.34 -7.55
CA GLY A 239 14.71 12.66 -7.50
C GLY A 239 14.22 13.12 -6.12
N MET A 240 15.13 13.35 -5.16
CA MET A 240 14.75 13.76 -3.81
C MET A 240 14.34 15.23 -3.74
N THR A 241 14.89 16.09 -4.60
CA THR A 241 14.36 17.47 -4.73
C THR A 241 12.94 17.46 -5.29
N VAL A 242 12.56 16.50 -6.13
CA VAL A 242 11.20 16.40 -6.66
C VAL A 242 10.22 16.14 -5.53
N PHE A 243 10.45 15.10 -4.73
CA PHE A 243 9.59 14.81 -3.57
C PHE A 243 9.61 15.90 -2.51
N GLN A 244 10.77 16.51 -2.25
CA GLN A 244 10.85 17.62 -1.32
C GLN A 244 10.09 18.85 -1.85
N THR A 245 10.13 19.09 -3.17
CA THR A 245 9.41 20.19 -3.81
C THR A 245 7.92 19.95 -3.76
N GLU A 246 7.44 18.75 -4.14
CA GLU A 246 6.05 18.34 -4.00
C GLU A 246 5.57 18.42 -2.55
N TYR A 247 6.41 17.98 -1.60
CA TYR A 247 6.11 18.07 -0.17
C TYR A 247 5.99 19.51 0.32
N ASN A 248 6.90 20.39 -0.13
CA ASN A 248 6.88 21.81 0.22
C ASN A 248 5.70 22.54 -0.44
N GLN A 249 5.28 22.12 -1.64
CA GLN A 249 4.12 22.66 -2.36
C GLN A 249 2.79 22.37 -1.64
N MET A 250 2.69 21.26 -0.89
CA MET A 250 1.51 20.94 -0.08
C MET A 250 1.33 21.87 1.15
N GLY A 251 2.29 22.75 1.45
CA GLY A 251 2.19 23.69 2.57
C GLY A 251 2.29 23.03 3.95
N PRO A 252 2.04 23.79 5.03
CA PRO A 252 2.10 23.30 6.41
C PRO A 252 0.98 22.28 6.70
N ILE A 253 1.17 21.49 7.76
CA ILE A 253 0.15 20.53 8.20
C ILE A 253 -1.13 21.27 8.61
N LEU A 254 -2.26 20.84 8.06
CA LEU A 254 -3.56 21.46 8.32
C LEU A 254 -4.19 20.93 9.61
N TYR A 255 -5.09 21.70 10.20
CA TYR A 255 -5.85 21.28 11.38
C TYR A 255 -6.63 19.99 11.10
N GLU A 256 -7.24 19.89 9.92
CA GLU A 256 -8.08 18.78 9.51
C GLU A 256 -7.28 17.50 9.30
N GLU A 257 -6.08 17.61 8.74
CA GLU A 257 -5.11 16.50 8.65
C GLU A 257 -4.81 15.94 10.04
N VAL A 258 -4.55 16.82 11.03
CA VAL A 258 -4.31 16.40 12.43
C VAL A 258 -5.53 15.74 13.04
N VAL A 259 -6.73 16.29 12.84
CA VAL A 259 -7.96 15.67 13.36
C VAL A 259 -8.19 14.29 12.77
N ILE A 260 -7.96 14.12 11.47
CA ILE A 260 -8.09 12.81 10.80
C ILE A 260 -7.08 11.82 11.39
N VAL A 261 -5.82 12.21 11.59
CA VAL A 261 -4.81 11.36 12.24
C VAL A 261 -5.23 10.98 13.67
N VAL A 262 -5.78 11.92 14.43
CA VAL A 262 -6.27 11.67 15.79
C VAL A 262 -7.45 10.70 15.78
N LEU A 263 -8.46 10.92 14.94
CA LEU A 263 -9.62 10.03 14.82
C LEU A 263 -9.24 8.64 14.32
N PHE A 264 -8.31 8.56 13.37
CA PHE A 264 -7.76 7.31 12.88
C PHE A 264 -7.00 6.56 13.98
N SER A 265 -6.14 7.25 14.73
CA SER A 265 -5.42 6.65 15.86
C SER A 265 -6.39 6.18 16.94
N LEU A 266 -7.42 6.98 17.24
CA LEU A 266 -8.49 6.62 18.16
C LEU A 266 -9.22 5.35 17.71
N MET A 267 -9.59 5.26 16.43
CA MET A 267 -10.23 4.07 15.85
C MET A 267 -9.37 2.82 16.07
N VAL A 268 -8.08 2.89 15.73
CA VAL A 268 -7.14 1.78 15.89
C VAL A 268 -6.98 1.41 17.36
N VAL A 269 -6.79 2.39 18.25
CA VAL A 269 -6.67 2.14 19.70
C VAL A 269 -7.92 1.47 20.26
N LEU A 270 -9.11 1.90 19.85
CA LEU A 270 -10.37 1.30 20.29
C LEU A 270 -10.51 -0.16 19.81
N TRP A 271 -10.10 -0.47 18.58
CA TRP A 271 -10.03 -1.86 18.12
C TRP A 271 -9.03 -2.70 18.90
N MET A 272 -7.83 -2.16 19.17
CA MET A 272 -6.78 -2.85 19.92
C MET A 272 -7.17 -3.08 21.39
N THR A 273 -7.92 -2.15 21.98
CA THR A 273 -8.30 -2.23 23.39
C THR A 273 -9.66 -2.88 23.63
N ARG A 274 -10.40 -3.24 22.57
CA ARG A 274 -11.75 -3.82 22.64
C ARG A 274 -11.91 -4.92 23.68
N GLN A 275 -10.98 -5.88 23.73
CA GLN A 275 -11.06 -7.01 24.65
C GLN A 275 -11.04 -6.56 26.13
N PHE A 276 -10.36 -5.46 26.45
CA PHE A 276 -10.34 -4.89 27.80
C PHE A 276 -11.67 -4.21 28.17
N TRP A 277 -12.31 -3.51 27.23
CA TRP A 277 -13.59 -2.85 27.48
C TRP A 277 -14.71 -3.85 27.78
N GLN A 278 -14.67 -5.03 27.16
CA GLN A 278 -15.64 -6.10 27.42
C GLN A 278 -15.53 -6.73 28.83
N LEU A 279 -14.47 -6.44 29.58
CA LEU A 279 -14.33 -6.85 30.98
C LEU A 279 -15.22 -6.02 31.91
N ILE A 280 -15.62 -4.81 31.51
CA ILE A 280 -16.46 -3.92 32.29
C ILE A 280 -17.94 -4.26 32.02
N PRO A 281 -18.75 -4.59 33.04
CA PRO A 281 -20.14 -5.04 32.87
C PRO A 281 -21.03 -4.09 32.05
N ILE A 282 -20.79 -2.77 32.15
CA ILE A 282 -21.54 -1.73 31.42
C ILE A 282 -21.31 -1.83 29.89
N PHE A 283 -20.13 -2.26 29.48
CA PHE A 283 -19.74 -2.39 28.08
C PHE A 283 -19.89 -3.83 27.55
N LYS A 284 -20.31 -4.78 28.39
CA LYS A 284 -20.60 -6.16 28.02
C LYS A 284 -21.97 -6.25 27.33
N THR A 285 -22.12 -5.60 26.19
CA THR A 285 -23.33 -5.64 25.39
C THR A 285 -23.06 -6.30 24.05
N LYS A 286 -24.10 -6.91 23.47
CA LYS A 286 -24.06 -7.50 22.13
C LYS A 286 -23.84 -6.45 21.02
N TYR A 287 -24.04 -5.17 21.34
CA TYR A 287 -24.05 -4.07 20.38
C TYR A 287 -22.73 -3.31 20.30
N ILE A 288 -21.70 -3.71 21.06
CA ILE A 288 -20.38 -3.08 21.01
C ILE A 288 -19.41 -4.03 20.32
N ASP A 289 -19.22 -3.78 19.04
CA ASP A 289 -18.31 -4.51 18.14
C ASP A 289 -17.40 -3.56 17.36
N ASP A 290 -16.52 -4.14 16.54
CA ASP A 290 -15.56 -3.37 15.73
C ASP A 290 -16.27 -2.46 14.70
N GLY A 291 -17.47 -2.84 14.25
CA GLY A 291 -18.31 -2.06 13.35
C GLY A 291 -18.89 -0.81 14.03
N THR A 292 -19.27 -0.93 15.30
CA THR A 292 -19.77 0.19 16.11
C THR A 292 -18.72 1.28 16.25
N VAL A 293 -17.46 0.89 16.50
CA VAL A 293 -16.32 1.82 16.55
C VAL A 293 -16.14 2.52 15.20
N ALA A 294 -16.21 1.77 14.10
CA ALA A 294 -16.04 2.30 12.75
C ALA A 294 -17.12 3.35 12.40
N ILE A 295 -18.39 3.04 12.69
CA ILE A 295 -19.52 3.97 12.44
C ILE A 295 -19.45 5.19 13.36
N MET A 296 -19.07 5.02 14.62
CA MET A 296 -18.89 6.16 15.54
C MET A 296 -17.88 7.16 14.98
N VAL A 297 -16.71 6.69 14.55
CA VAL A 297 -15.69 7.55 13.95
C VAL A 297 -16.16 8.17 12.64
N ALA A 298 -16.88 7.41 11.81
CA ALA A 298 -17.47 7.91 10.57
C ALA A 298 -18.46 9.06 10.82
N VAL A 299 -19.30 8.96 11.85
CA VAL A 299 -20.22 10.04 12.25
C VAL A 299 -19.44 11.26 12.75
N LEU A 300 -18.38 11.06 13.53
CA LEU A 300 -17.54 12.16 14.02
C LEU A 300 -16.90 12.95 12.87
N LEU A 301 -16.51 12.30 11.77
CA LEU A 301 -15.97 12.98 10.58
C LEU A 301 -16.97 13.97 9.94
N PHE A 302 -18.28 13.74 10.08
CA PHE A 302 -19.31 14.67 9.62
C PHE A 302 -19.64 15.76 10.63
N LEU A 303 -19.49 15.48 11.93
CA LEU A 303 -19.84 16.41 13.00
C LEU A 303 -18.75 17.45 13.25
N ILE A 304 -17.47 17.09 13.06
CA ILE A 304 -16.37 18.01 13.35
C ILE A 304 -16.24 19.02 12.20
N PRO A 305 -16.32 20.34 12.49
CA PRO A 305 -16.21 21.36 11.47
C PRO A 305 -14.77 21.51 10.96
N SER A 306 -14.62 21.80 9.67
CA SER A 306 -13.36 22.23 9.07
C SER A 306 -13.18 23.74 9.24
N LYS A 307 -11.92 24.16 9.38
CA LYS A 307 -11.50 25.58 9.44
C LYS A 307 -11.06 26.09 8.07
N ASN A 308 -10.54 25.18 7.24
CA ASN A 308 -10.02 25.45 5.90
C ASN A 308 -10.92 24.84 4.83
N LYS A 309 -10.70 25.25 3.57
CA LYS A 309 -11.29 24.57 2.41
C LYS A 309 -10.49 23.31 2.07
N PRO A 310 -11.16 22.23 1.60
CA PRO A 310 -10.45 21.03 1.22
C PRO A 310 -9.60 21.27 -0.04
N PRO A 311 -8.36 20.77 -0.11
CA PRO A 311 -7.46 20.97 -1.24
C PRO A 311 -7.88 20.22 -2.52
N THR A 312 -8.82 19.29 -2.43
CA THR A 312 -9.32 18.50 -3.57
C THR A 312 -10.53 19.11 -4.27
N ASP A 313 -11.29 20.01 -3.62
CA ASP A 313 -12.51 20.58 -4.19
C ASP A 313 -12.74 22.03 -3.70
N ASP A 314 -12.34 22.99 -4.54
CA ASP A 314 -12.45 24.43 -4.25
C ASP A 314 -13.91 24.92 -4.15
N GLN A 315 -14.87 24.17 -4.72
CA GLN A 315 -16.29 24.52 -4.73
C GLN A 315 -17.04 23.96 -3.51
N ASP A 316 -16.41 23.10 -2.72
CA ASP A 316 -17.06 22.49 -1.57
C ASP A 316 -17.17 23.48 -0.39
N GLN A 317 -18.39 23.93 -0.13
CA GLN A 317 -18.72 24.83 0.98
C GLN A 317 -19.04 24.09 2.29
N SER A 318 -18.95 22.76 2.30
CA SER A 318 -19.19 22.00 3.52
C SER A 318 -18.12 22.35 4.56
N GLY A 319 -18.55 23.03 5.62
CA GLY A 319 -17.71 23.40 6.77
C GLY A 319 -17.43 22.21 7.69
N SER A 320 -17.33 20.99 7.16
CA SER A 320 -17.07 19.74 7.89
C SER A 320 -15.92 18.95 7.27
N ILE A 321 -15.23 18.14 8.09
CA ILE A 321 -14.09 17.34 7.64
C ILE A 321 -14.49 16.39 6.50
N MET A 322 -15.68 15.79 6.58
CA MET A 322 -16.26 14.96 5.53
C MET A 322 -17.54 15.59 4.98
N SER A 323 -17.76 15.50 3.66
CA SER A 323 -18.93 16.07 2.98
C SER A 323 -19.71 15.00 2.22
N TRP A 324 -20.98 15.31 1.94
CA TRP A 324 -21.80 14.46 1.08
C TRP A 324 -21.24 14.37 -0.35
N GLN A 325 -20.57 15.43 -0.82
CA GLN A 325 -19.95 15.44 -2.13
C GLN A 325 -18.84 14.38 -2.21
N THR A 326 -17.99 14.28 -1.18
CA THR A 326 -16.95 13.24 -1.09
C THR A 326 -17.56 11.84 -0.98
N MET A 327 -18.71 11.68 -0.31
CA MET A 327 -19.41 10.39 -0.21
C MET A 327 -19.93 9.86 -1.54
N LYS A 328 -20.02 10.68 -2.60
CA LYS A 328 -20.35 10.18 -3.94
C LYS A 328 -19.29 9.21 -4.47
N GLY A 329 -18.04 9.33 -4.01
CA GLY A 329 -16.96 8.39 -4.33
C GLY A 329 -17.02 7.06 -3.55
N PHE A 330 -18.01 6.89 -2.68
CA PHE A 330 -18.17 5.66 -1.90
C PHE A 330 -18.66 4.50 -2.77
N PRO A 331 -18.02 3.31 -2.74
CA PRO A 331 -18.34 2.18 -3.60
C PRO A 331 -19.51 1.35 -3.03
N TRP A 332 -20.72 1.88 -3.17
CA TRP A 332 -21.96 1.22 -2.72
C TRP A 332 -22.12 -0.20 -3.27
N ASP A 333 -21.63 -0.44 -4.49
CA ASP A 333 -21.68 -1.73 -5.15
C ASP A 333 -21.00 -2.84 -4.33
N ILE A 334 -19.90 -2.54 -3.63
CA ILE A 334 -19.18 -3.53 -2.82
C ILE A 334 -20.04 -4.02 -1.66
N ILE A 335 -20.77 -3.12 -1.00
CA ILE A 335 -21.68 -3.48 0.10
C ILE A 335 -22.85 -4.32 -0.43
N LEU A 336 -23.40 -3.94 -1.58
CA LEU A 336 -24.48 -4.70 -2.20
C LEU A 336 -24.01 -6.11 -2.60
N ILE A 337 -22.79 -6.23 -3.13
CA ILE A 337 -22.16 -7.51 -3.46
C ILE A 337 -21.94 -8.35 -2.20
N PHE A 338 -21.46 -7.75 -1.10
CA PHE A 338 -21.32 -8.45 0.18
C PHE A 338 -22.66 -9.04 0.65
N GLY A 339 -23.69 -8.21 0.75
CA GLY A 339 -25.01 -8.66 1.19
C GLY A 339 -25.61 -9.74 0.29
N GLY A 340 -25.49 -9.58 -1.03
CA GLY A 340 -25.91 -10.59 -2.00
C GLY A 340 -25.16 -11.91 -1.85
N GLY A 341 -23.84 -11.86 -1.67
CA GLY A 341 -22.98 -13.03 -1.45
C GLY A 341 -23.35 -13.79 -0.17
N PHE A 342 -23.61 -13.08 0.93
CA PHE A 342 -24.02 -13.69 2.20
C PHE A 342 -25.40 -14.34 2.10
N ILE A 343 -26.34 -13.74 1.35
CA ILE A 343 -27.65 -14.35 1.08
C ILE A 343 -27.50 -15.65 0.29
N ILE A 344 -26.66 -15.66 -0.75
CA ILE A 344 -26.40 -16.87 -1.54
C ILE A 344 -25.79 -17.96 -0.67
N SER A 345 -24.81 -17.62 0.18
CA SER A 345 -24.21 -18.56 1.12
C SER A 345 -25.25 -19.15 2.09
N ASN A 346 -26.10 -18.31 2.69
CA ASN A 346 -27.17 -18.78 3.57
C ASN A 346 -28.16 -19.68 2.81
N GLY A 347 -28.48 -19.34 1.55
CA GLY A 347 -29.31 -20.19 0.70
C GLY A 347 -28.70 -21.58 0.43
N PHE A 348 -27.38 -21.68 0.29
CA PHE A 348 -26.68 -22.97 0.16
C PHE A 348 -26.68 -23.78 1.45
N GLN A 349 -26.60 -23.13 2.61
CA GLN A 349 -26.75 -23.79 3.90
C GLN A 349 -28.18 -24.28 4.13
N ASP A 350 -29.17 -23.41 3.92
CA ASP A 350 -30.60 -23.70 4.09
C ASP A 350 -31.06 -24.83 3.16
N SER A 351 -30.56 -24.86 1.92
CA SER A 351 -30.88 -25.91 0.95
C SER A 351 -30.11 -27.22 1.16
N THR A 352 -29.20 -27.29 2.14
CA THR A 352 -28.27 -28.41 2.38
C THR A 352 -27.35 -28.75 1.19
N LEU A 353 -27.31 -27.90 0.17
CA LEU A 353 -26.50 -28.11 -1.02
C LEU A 353 -25.00 -28.19 -0.68
N THR A 354 -24.54 -27.36 0.27
CA THR A 354 -23.16 -27.41 0.77
C THR A 354 -22.81 -28.79 1.33
N GLN A 355 -23.72 -29.45 2.05
CA GLN A 355 -23.50 -30.78 2.63
C GLN A 355 -23.47 -31.87 1.55
N LEU A 356 -24.33 -31.77 0.53
CA LEU A 356 -24.34 -32.68 -0.61
C LEU A 356 -23.06 -32.60 -1.43
N ILE A 357 -22.58 -31.38 -1.69
CA ILE A 357 -21.32 -31.15 -2.39
C ILE A 357 -20.15 -31.63 -1.52
N ALA A 358 -20.11 -31.26 -0.24
CA ALA A 358 -19.08 -31.70 0.69
C ALA A 358 -18.98 -33.24 0.74
N LYS A 359 -20.11 -33.95 0.83
CA LYS A 359 -20.15 -35.42 0.82
C LYS A 359 -19.57 -36.02 -0.47
N LYS A 360 -19.75 -35.37 -1.62
CA LYS A 360 -19.16 -35.82 -2.90
C LYS A 360 -17.67 -35.50 -3.03
N ILE A 361 -17.19 -34.47 -2.35
CA ILE A 361 -15.78 -34.05 -2.35
C ILE A 361 -15.00 -34.69 -1.19
N SER A 362 -15.67 -35.28 -0.20
CA SER A 362 -15.06 -35.84 1.01
C SER A 362 -14.06 -36.95 0.67
N CYS A 363 -12.77 -36.67 0.86
CA CYS A 363 -11.72 -37.67 0.82
C CYS A 363 -11.80 -38.61 2.04
N PRO A 364 -11.32 -39.86 1.92
CA PRO A 364 -11.38 -40.83 3.01
C PRO A 364 -10.52 -40.41 4.23
N GLU A 365 -11.03 -40.67 5.43
CA GLU A 365 -10.57 -40.16 6.74
C GLU A 365 -9.13 -40.54 7.15
N TRP A 366 -8.44 -41.40 6.39
CA TRP A 366 -7.07 -41.85 6.68
C TRP A 366 -5.98 -40.92 6.13
N LEU A 367 -6.34 -39.91 5.32
CA LEU A 367 -5.38 -38.92 4.83
C LEU A 367 -5.11 -37.85 5.90
N PRO A 368 -3.84 -37.59 6.27
CA PRO A 368 -3.49 -36.52 7.20
C PRO A 368 -4.00 -35.17 6.72
N THR A 369 -4.42 -34.29 7.63
CA THR A 369 -5.04 -32.98 7.33
C THR A 369 -4.20 -32.10 6.40
N TYR A 370 -2.88 -32.28 6.37
CA TYR A 370 -1.96 -31.61 5.44
C TYR A 370 -2.14 -32.03 3.96
N TYR A 371 -2.49 -33.29 3.68
CA TYR A 371 -2.71 -33.81 2.32
C TYR A 371 -4.13 -33.54 1.80
N SER A 372 -5.09 -33.22 2.67
CA SER A 372 -6.44 -32.79 2.27
C SER A 372 -6.40 -31.51 1.42
N TYR A 373 -5.47 -30.58 1.69
CA TYR A 373 -5.25 -29.38 0.88
C TYR A 373 -4.62 -29.66 -0.49
N ALA A 374 -3.89 -30.76 -0.64
CA ALA A 374 -3.28 -31.17 -1.91
C ALA A 374 -4.23 -32.01 -2.79
N CYS A 375 -5.17 -32.75 -2.17
CA CYS A 375 -6.19 -33.53 -2.88
C CYS A 375 -7.09 -32.66 -3.78
N ASP A 376 -7.32 -31.41 -3.40
CA ASP A 376 -8.11 -30.44 -4.17
C ASP A 376 -7.52 -30.15 -5.58
N LYS A 377 -6.21 -30.38 -5.78
CA LYS A 377 -5.55 -30.20 -7.09
C LYS A 377 -5.54 -31.44 -7.99
N TYR A 378 -5.74 -32.64 -7.43
CA TYR A 378 -5.57 -33.90 -8.16
C TYR A 378 -6.86 -34.72 -8.31
N CYS A 379 -7.91 -34.45 -7.53
CA CYS A 379 -9.18 -35.18 -7.64
C CYS A 379 -9.91 -35.00 -8.99
N CYS A 380 -9.58 -33.98 -9.79
CA CYS A 380 -10.14 -33.83 -11.13
C CYS A 380 -9.39 -34.60 -12.24
N TYR A 381 -8.19 -35.12 -12.01
CA TYR A 381 -7.40 -35.73 -13.10
C TYR A 381 -7.64 -37.24 -13.30
N PHE A 382 -8.39 -37.91 -12.40
CA PHE A 382 -8.58 -39.37 -12.46
C PHE A 382 -9.98 -39.85 -12.87
N TYR A 383 -10.95 -38.97 -13.13
CA TYR A 383 -12.31 -39.40 -13.49
C TYR A 383 -12.60 -39.48 -15.00
N TYR A 384 -11.60 -39.24 -15.86
CA TYR A 384 -11.69 -39.42 -17.31
C TYR A 384 -10.88 -40.63 -17.81
N GLY A 385 -10.91 -41.73 -17.05
CA GLY A 385 -10.07 -42.90 -17.31
C GLY A 385 -10.67 -44.24 -16.90
N SER A 386 -11.99 -44.44 -17.01
CA SER A 386 -12.59 -45.78 -17.12
C SER A 386 -14.06 -45.68 -17.50
N VAL A 387 -14.31 -45.39 -18.78
CA VAL A 387 -15.43 -45.99 -19.49
C VAL A 387 -15.02 -47.42 -19.80
N GLN A 388 -15.60 -48.39 -19.09
CA GLN A 388 -16.04 -49.70 -19.59
C GLN A 388 -16.73 -50.47 -18.47
#